data_AF-A0AAJ5QZC4-F1
#
_entry.id   AF-A0AAJ5QZC4-F1
#
_cell.length_a   1.000
_cell.length_b   1.000
_cell.length_c   1.000
_cell.angle_alpha   90.00
_cell.angle_beta   90.00
_cell.angle_gamma   90.00
#
_symmetry.space_group_name_H-M   'P 1'
#
loop_
_entity.id
_entity.type
_entity.pdbx_description
1 polymer ?
#
loop_
_entity_poly.entity_id
_entity_poly.type
_entity_poly.pdbx_seq_one_letter_code
_entity_poly.pdbx_strand_id
1 'polypeptide(L)'
;MLTRDFLINADCKTAFGAIEESLLWSAEQRAASLAATLACRPDAGSVWIFGYGSLMWNPALEYRETCTGTLPGWHRAFCLRLTAGRGSACQPGRMLALKEGGRTTGVAYRLPDETLEDELMLLWKREMITGCYMPTWCKLELDDGRTVNALVFIMDPRHPLFEPDTRAQIIAPLIAKASGPLGTNAQYLFSLDQELRKLGMHDDCLDDLVGKVRTLLGENSQPGLA
;
A
#
# COMPACT_ATOMS: atom_id res chain seq x y z
N MET A 1 4.10 8.83 -11.33
CA MET A 1 4.45 7.61 -10.54
C MET A 1 5.61 7.98 -9.63
N LEU A 2 5.63 7.51 -8.39
CA LEU A 2 6.76 7.78 -7.47
C LEU A 2 7.94 6.90 -7.90
N THR A 3 9.02 7.51 -8.38
CA THR A 3 10.23 6.79 -8.79
C THR A 3 11.23 6.74 -7.63
N ARG A 4 12.16 5.79 -7.67
CA ARG A 4 13.27 5.70 -6.71
C ARG A 4 14.08 7.00 -6.69
N ASP A 5 14.46 7.52 -7.85
CA ASP A 5 15.18 8.79 -7.97
C ASP A 5 14.42 9.96 -7.34
N PHE A 6 13.09 9.97 -7.45
CA PHE A 6 12.27 10.97 -6.79
C PHE A 6 12.33 10.83 -5.26
N LEU A 7 12.22 9.61 -4.72
CA LEU A 7 12.28 9.36 -3.27
C LEU A 7 13.65 9.68 -2.67
N ILE A 8 14.72 9.54 -3.45
CA ILE A 8 16.08 9.92 -3.07
C ILE A 8 16.22 11.44 -3.02
N ASN A 9 15.79 12.15 -4.07
CA ASN A 9 16.17 13.54 -4.31
C ASN A 9 15.12 14.58 -3.88
N ALA A 10 13.85 14.22 -3.75
CA ALA A 10 12.77 15.19 -3.56
C ALA A 10 12.16 15.16 -2.17
N ASP A 11 11.68 16.34 -1.73
CA ASP A 11 10.79 16.42 -0.58
C ASP A 11 9.41 15.89 -1.00
N CYS A 12 8.95 14.82 -0.32
CA CYS A 12 7.68 14.16 -0.60
C CYS A 12 6.50 15.14 -0.56
N LYS A 13 6.60 16.26 0.17
CA LYS A 13 5.57 17.32 0.17
C LYS A 13 5.17 17.77 -1.24
N THR A 14 6.11 17.79 -2.18
CA THR A 14 5.85 18.31 -3.54
C THR A 14 5.09 17.32 -4.45
N ALA A 15 5.25 16.01 -4.26
CA ALA A 15 4.63 15.00 -5.14
C ALA A 15 3.17 14.70 -4.81
N PHE A 16 2.78 14.81 -3.55
CA PHE A 16 1.44 14.43 -3.11
C PHE A 16 0.46 15.61 -3.09
N GLY A 17 0.92 16.84 -3.38
CA GLY A 17 0.09 18.04 -3.30
C GLY A 17 -0.10 18.50 -1.85
N ALA A 18 -1.18 19.25 -1.59
CA ALA A 18 -1.45 19.83 -0.27
C ALA A 18 -1.88 18.76 0.75
N ILE A 19 -0.90 18.08 1.37
CA ILE A 19 -1.11 17.30 2.59
C ILE A 19 -1.23 18.28 3.77
N GLU A 20 -2.16 18.02 4.68
CA GLU A 20 -2.27 18.78 5.93
C GLU A 20 -0.95 18.69 6.72
N GLU A 21 -0.34 19.83 7.03
CA GLU A 21 0.98 19.88 7.68
C GLU A 21 1.01 19.17 9.03
N SER A 22 -0.11 19.18 9.76
CA SER A 22 -0.27 18.48 11.04
C SER A 22 -0.16 16.95 10.92
N LEU A 23 -0.40 16.39 9.74
CA LEU A 23 -0.28 14.96 9.48
C LEU A 23 1.11 14.58 9.00
N LEU A 24 1.89 15.51 8.45
CA LEU A 24 3.20 15.19 7.88
C LEU A 24 4.21 14.83 8.97
N TRP A 25 4.78 13.64 8.85
CA TRP A 25 5.88 13.24 9.71
C TRP A 25 7.18 13.94 9.31
N SER A 26 7.96 14.34 10.30
CA SER A 26 9.33 14.83 10.10
C SER A 26 10.27 13.69 9.71
N ALA A 27 11.49 14.03 9.26
CA ALA A 27 12.52 13.03 8.98
C ALA A 27 12.90 12.27 10.26
N GLU A 28 12.97 12.97 11.39
CA GLU A 28 13.28 12.41 12.71
C GLU A 28 12.18 11.46 13.19
N GLN A 29 10.90 11.80 12.98
CA GLN A 29 9.79 10.91 13.32
C GLN A 29 9.83 9.61 12.51
N ARG A 30 10.12 9.71 11.20
CA ARG A 30 10.30 8.52 10.35
C ARG A 30 11.50 7.68 10.80
N ALA A 31 12.64 8.31 11.08
CA ALA A 31 13.84 7.60 11.56
C ALA A 31 13.60 6.92 12.91
N ALA A 32 12.93 7.59 13.85
CA ALA A 32 12.57 7.02 15.14
C ALA A 32 11.61 5.83 15.01
N SER A 33 10.61 5.92 14.12
CA SER A 33 9.71 4.81 13.80
C SER A 33 10.44 3.62 13.20
N LEU A 34 11.37 3.86 12.27
CA LEU A 34 12.21 2.82 11.68
C LEU A 34 13.06 2.12 12.75
N ALA A 35 13.77 2.90 13.57
CA ALA A 35 14.60 2.37 14.65
C ALA A 35 13.78 1.54 15.66
N ALA A 36 12.61 2.03 16.07
CA ALA A 36 11.72 1.31 16.97
C ALA A 36 11.21 0.00 16.34
N THR A 37 10.89 0.01 15.05
CA THR A 37 10.45 -1.18 14.31
C THR A 37 11.57 -2.22 14.23
N LEU A 38 12.79 -1.80 13.91
CA LEU A 38 13.96 -2.69 13.85
C LEU A 38 14.34 -3.24 15.24
N ALA A 39 14.16 -2.48 16.31
CA ALA A 39 14.39 -2.96 17.67
C ALA A 39 13.45 -4.10 18.09
N CYS A 40 12.24 -4.14 17.52
CA CYS A 40 11.26 -5.21 17.75
C CYS A 40 11.37 -6.38 16.75
N ARG A 41 12.46 -6.44 15.99
CA ARG A 41 12.65 -7.48 14.98
C ARG A 41 12.69 -8.87 15.64
N PRO A 42 11.92 -9.85 15.13
CA PRO A 42 11.76 -11.14 15.79
C PRO A 42 12.97 -12.07 15.66
N ASP A 43 13.84 -11.88 14.67
CA ASP A 43 15.05 -12.68 14.47
C ASP A 43 16.15 -11.89 13.75
N ALA A 44 17.33 -12.52 13.61
CA ALA A 44 18.47 -11.98 12.87
C ALA A 44 18.54 -12.50 11.41
N GLY A 45 17.41 -12.95 10.83
CA GLY A 45 17.35 -13.49 9.47
C GLY A 45 17.57 -12.43 8.38
N SER A 46 17.13 -12.69 7.15
CA SER A 46 17.03 -11.61 6.13
C SER A 46 15.75 -10.80 6.35
N VAL A 47 15.77 -9.51 5.99
CA VAL A 47 14.58 -8.66 6.04
C VAL A 47 13.76 -8.84 4.76
N TRP A 48 12.47 -9.10 4.95
CA TRP A 48 11.49 -9.18 3.87
C TRP A 48 10.48 -8.04 3.99
N ILE A 49 10.08 -7.47 2.86
CA ILE A 49 8.98 -6.49 2.77
C ILE A 49 7.80 -7.16 2.08
N PHE A 50 6.62 -7.11 2.69
CA PHE A 50 5.40 -7.60 2.04
C PHE A 50 4.66 -6.46 1.34
N GLY A 51 4.64 -6.50 0.02
CA GLY A 51 3.83 -5.63 -0.83
C GLY A 51 2.47 -6.24 -1.12
N TYR A 52 1.42 -5.58 -0.66
CA TYR A 52 0.02 -5.94 -0.95
C TYR A 52 -0.69 -4.89 -1.82
N GLY A 53 -0.03 -3.77 -2.13
CA GLY A 53 -0.60 -2.66 -2.88
C GLY A 53 0.37 -2.19 -3.97
N SER A 54 0.64 -0.89 -4.01
CA SER A 54 1.51 -0.30 -5.03
C SER A 54 2.92 -0.87 -5.10
N LEU A 55 3.41 -1.46 -4.00
CA LEU A 55 4.71 -2.13 -3.97
C LEU A 55 4.78 -3.30 -4.96
N MET A 56 3.66 -3.95 -5.30
CA MET A 56 3.66 -5.11 -6.21
C MET A 56 4.10 -4.75 -7.64
N TRP A 57 3.65 -3.60 -8.18
CA TRP A 57 4.04 -3.13 -9.52
C TRP A 57 5.08 -2.00 -9.48
N ASN A 58 5.27 -1.36 -8.34
CA ASN A 58 6.22 -0.29 -8.13
C ASN A 58 6.92 -0.47 -6.78
N PRO A 59 7.88 -1.38 -6.63
CA PRO A 59 8.57 -1.59 -5.36
C PRO A 59 9.42 -0.37 -4.96
N ALA A 60 10.04 0.31 -5.93
CA ALA A 60 10.94 1.44 -5.73
C ALA A 60 12.07 1.19 -4.69
N LEU A 61 12.46 -0.07 -4.54
CA LEU A 61 13.52 -0.55 -3.67
C LEU A 61 14.39 -1.56 -4.42
N GLU A 62 15.62 -1.75 -3.95
CA GLU A 62 16.48 -2.85 -4.39
C GLU A 62 16.15 -4.12 -3.60
N TYR A 63 16.16 -5.27 -4.29
CA TYR A 63 15.87 -6.56 -3.68
C TYR A 63 16.74 -7.64 -4.32
N ARG A 64 17.12 -8.63 -3.49
CA ARG A 64 17.90 -9.80 -3.92
C ARG A 64 17.03 -10.92 -4.44
N GLU A 65 15.79 -10.95 -3.97
CA GLU A 65 14.88 -12.06 -4.19
C GLU A 65 13.45 -11.56 -4.07
N THR A 66 12.55 -12.15 -4.86
CA THR A 66 11.12 -11.91 -4.78
C THR A 66 10.38 -13.25 -4.79
N CYS A 67 9.33 -13.34 -4.01
CA CYS A 67 8.47 -14.51 -3.94
C CYS A 67 7.03 -14.06 -3.65
N THR A 68 6.04 -14.66 -4.30
CA THR A 68 4.64 -14.45 -3.93
C THR A 68 4.34 -15.17 -2.61
N GLY A 69 3.35 -14.67 -1.88
CA GLY A 69 2.98 -15.29 -0.61
C GLY A 69 1.66 -14.80 -0.06
N THR A 70 1.22 -15.47 0.99
CA THR A 70 -0.02 -15.22 1.71
C THR A 70 0.28 -14.76 3.14
N LEU A 71 -0.30 -13.61 3.49
CA LEU A 71 -0.29 -13.06 4.84
C LEU A 71 -1.60 -13.43 5.55
N PRO A 72 -1.58 -14.34 6.54
CA PRO A 72 -2.75 -14.67 7.33
C PRO A 72 -3.09 -13.57 8.33
N GLY A 73 -4.38 -13.45 8.68
CA GLY A 73 -4.86 -12.52 9.71
C GLY A 73 -5.03 -11.08 9.23
N TRP A 74 -4.83 -10.81 7.94
CA TRP A 74 -4.96 -9.47 7.35
C TRP A 74 -5.66 -9.54 5.98
N HIS A 75 -6.55 -8.59 5.69
CA HIS A 75 -7.21 -8.44 4.40
C HIS A 75 -6.99 -7.05 3.82
N ARG A 76 -6.94 -6.98 2.48
CA ARG A 76 -6.92 -5.73 1.71
C ARG A 76 -8.21 -4.95 1.93
N ALA A 77 -8.08 -3.67 2.26
CA ALA A 77 -9.22 -2.80 2.50
C ALA A 77 -8.93 -1.35 2.09
N PHE A 78 -9.88 -0.73 1.38
CA PHE A 78 -9.83 0.68 1.01
C PHE A 78 -10.32 1.57 2.18
N CYS A 79 -9.59 1.52 3.30
CA CYS A 79 -9.98 2.15 4.58
C CYS A 79 -9.17 3.41 4.95
N LEU A 80 -8.26 3.86 4.08
CA LEU A 80 -7.51 5.10 4.29
C LEU A 80 -8.20 6.24 3.52
N ARG A 81 -8.62 7.30 4.19
CA ARG A 81 -9.10 8.53 3.55
C ARG A 81 -7.96 9.18 2.78
N LEU A 82 -8.13 9.31 1.46
CA LEU A 82 -7.10 9.85 0.57
C LEU A 82 -7.36 11.32 0.25
N THR A 83 -6.70 12.22 0.98
CA THR A 83 -6.83 13.68 0.81
C THR A 83 -5.73 14.30 -0.04
N ALA A 84 -4.82 13.50 -0.57
CA ALA A 84 -3.64 13.93 -1.33
C ALA A 84 -3.25 12.87 -2.38
N GLY A 85 -2.34 13.21 -3.29
CA GLY A 85 -1.81 12.31 -4.31
C GLY A 85 -2.82 12.01 -5.41
N ARG A 86 -3.74 11.07 -5.16
CA ARG A 86 -4.83 10.69 -6.09
C ARG A 86 -6.22 11.14 -5.63
N GLY A 87 -6.25 12.00 -4.63
CA GLY A 87 -7.44 12.71 -4.17
C GLY A 87 -7.04 14.11 -3.71
N SER A 88 -8.00 14.83 -3.16
CA SER A 88 -7.80 16.16 -2.58
C SER A 88 -8.62 16.33 -1.30
N ALA A 89 -8.36 17.39 -0.53
CA ALA A 89 -9.16 17.70 0.65
C ALA A 89 -10.65 17.92 0.32
N CYS A 90 -10.95 18.56 -0.82
CA CYS A 90 -12.33 18.81 -1.27
C CYS A 90 -12.99 17.61 -1.96
N GLN A 91 -12.20 16.71 -2.56
CA GLN A 91 -12.68 15.51 -3.22
C GLN A 91 -11.83 14.30 -2.80
N PRO A 92 -12.00 13.86 -1.53
CA PRO A 92 -11.21 12.78 -0.99
C PRO A 92 -11.58 11.45 -1.63
N GLY A 93 -10.56 10.61 -1.80
CA GLY A 93 -10.71 9.23 -2.23
C GLY A 93 -10.61 8.23 -1.08
N ARG A 94 -10.41 6.97 -1.46
CA ARG A 94 -10.06 5.87 -0.57
C ARG A 94 -8.80 5.19 -1.08
N MET A 95 -7.88 4.94 -0.17
CA MET A 95 -6.62 4.27 -0.44
C MET A 95 -6.58 2.92 0.28
N LEU A 96 -5.85 1.99 -0.32
CA LEU A 96 -5.65 0.65 0.20
C LEU A 96 -4.77 0.67 1.44
N ALA A 97 -5.14 -0.12 2.43
CA ALA A 97 -4.31 -0.56 3.54
C ALA A 97 -4.67 -2.02 3.89
N LEU A 98 -4.09 -2.55 4.96
CA LEU A 98 -4.51 -3.82 5.55
C LEU A 98 -5.31 -3.60 6.83
N LYS A 99 -6.41 -4.35 6.96
CA LYS A 99 -7.21 -4.48 8.18
C LYS A 99 -7.08 -5.89 8.73
N GLU A 100 -7.23 -6.03 10.04
CA GLU A 100 -7.20 -7.32 10.72
C GLU A 100 -8.33 -8.25 10.23
N GLY A 101 -8.04 -9.56 10.23
CA GLY A 101 -8.92 -10.63 9.79
C GLY A 101 -8.67 -11.08 8.34
N GLY A 102 -9.08 -12.30 8.04
CA GLY A 102 -8.96 -12.88 6.69
C GLY A 102 -7.54 -13.30 6.34
N ARG A 103 -7.19 -13.16 5.06
CA ARG A 103 -5.86 -13.41 4.51
C ARG A 103 -5.66 -12.56 3.26
N THR A 104 -4.42 -12.23 2.95
CA THR A 104 -4.06 -11.41 1.79
C THR A 104 -2.90 -12.02 1.04
N THR A 105 -3.04 -12.17 -0.27
CA THR A 105 -1.91 -12.48 -1.15
C THR A 105 -1.18 -11.21 -1.57
N GLY A 106 0.12 -11.34 -1.82
CA GLY A 106 0.97 -10.26 -2.29
C GLY A 106 2.36 -10.74 -2.68
N VAL A 107 3.31 -9.81 -2.75
CA VAL A 107 4.69 -10.07 -3.16
C VAL A 107 5.63 -9.75 -2.00
N ALA A 108 6.51 -10.69 -1.68
CA ALA A 108 7.57 -10.56 -0.70
C ALA A 108 8.88 -10.18 -1.40
N TYR A 109 9.56 -9.15 -0.91
CA TYR A 109 10.86 -8.71 -1.42
C TYR A 109 11.92 -8.87 -0.33
N ARG A 110 12.97 -9.66 -0.59
CA ARG A 110 14.12 -9.78 0.30
C ARG A 110 15.09 -8.64 0.03
N LEU A 111 15.33 -7.81 1.03
CA LEU A 111 16.28 -6.69 0.90
C LEU A 111 17.73 -7.19 0.92
N PRO A 112 18.67 -6.51 0.24
CA PRO A 112 20.10 -6.75 0.40
C PRO A 112 20.54 -6.38 1.80
N ASP A 113 21.34 -7.22 2.46
CA ASP A 113 21.83 -6.93 3.81
C ASP A 113 22.84 -5.77 3.79
N GLU A 114 23.52 -5.55 2.66
CA GLU A 114 24.56 -4.52 2.51
C GLU A 114 23.99 -3.10 2.41
N THR A 115 22.77 -2.94 1.89
CA THR A 115 22.08 -1.65 1.70
C THR A 115 20.78 -1.57 2.49
N LEU A 116 20.58 -2.47 3.45
CA LEU A 116 19.32 -2.66 4.18
C LEU A 116 18.79 -1.35 4.78
N GLU A 117 19.63 -0.60 5.48
CA GLU A 117 19.21 0.63 6.15
C GLU A 117 18.78 1.70 5.14
N ASP A 118 19.51 1.86 4.04
CA ASP A 118 19.18 2.81 2.98
C ASP A 118 17.85 2.46 2.29
N GLU A 119 17.62 1.19 1.98
CA GLU A 119 16.36 0.72 1.39
C GLU A 119 15.18 0.94 2.34
N LEU A 120 15.36 0.68 3.63
CA LEU A 120 14.31 0.92 4.63
C LEU A 120 14.04 2.41 4.83
N MET A 121 15.07 3.26 4.83
CA MET A 121 14.88 4.71 4.89
C MET A 121 14.07 5.24 3.70
N LEU A 122 14.35 4.75 2.49
CA LEU A 122 13.58 5.09 1.29
C LEU A 122 12.13 4.59 1.37
N LEU A 123 11.94 3.37 1.87
CA LEU A 123 10.60 2.81 2.07
C LEU A 123 9.81 3.59 3.13
N TRP A 124 10.43 4.02 4.22
CA TRP A 124 9.80 4.88 5.22
C TRP A 124 9.43 6.25 4.67
N LYS A 125 10.30 6.86 3.84
CA LYS A 125 9.96 8.11 3.15
C LYS A 125 8.73 7.97 2.27
N ARG A 126 8.52 6.79 1.67
CA ARG A 126 7.38 6.49 0.80
C ARG A 126 6.10 6.17 1.56
N GLU A 127 6.15 5.26 2.53
CA GLU A 127 4.96 4.71 3.19
C GLU A 127 4.59 5.52 4.45
N MET A 128 5.57 6.05 5.19
CA MET A 128 5.37 6.72 6.48
C MET A 128 5.33 8.25 6.36
N ILE A 129 4.74 8.77 5.28
CA ILE A 129 4.63 10.22 5.03
C ILE A 129 3.74 10.89 6.07
N THR A 130 2.59 10.28 6.36
CA THR A 130 1.60 10.81 7.31
C THR A 130 1.48 9.98 8.59
N GLY A 131 2.21 8.87 8.69
CA GLY A 131 2.04 7.93 9.79
C GLY A 131 0.71 7.18 9.80
N CYS A 132 0.03 7.08 8.65
CA CYS A 132 -1.23 6.34 8.53
C CYS A 132 -1.06 4.82 8.71
N TYR A 133 0.16 4.32 8.54
CA TYR A 133 0.48 2.91 8.72
C TYR A 133 1.26 2.65 10.01
N MET A 134 1.11 1.43 10.51
CA MET A 134 1.95 0.84 11.53
C MET A 134 2.86 -0.22 10.88
N PRO A 135 4.18 0.00 10.80
CA PRO A 135 5.12 -1.04 10.39
C PRO A 135 5.11 -2.19 11.41
N THR A 136 4.79 -3.40 10.95
CA THR A 136 4.54 -4.57 11.81
C THR A 136 5.29 -5.78 11.26
N TRP A 137 5.96 -6.52 12.14
CA TRP A 137 6.57 -7.81 11.80
C TRP A 137 5.50 -8.90 11.81
N CYS A 138 5.30 -9.54 10.66
CA CYS A 138 4.34 -10.63 10.49
C CYS A 138 5.04 -11.90 9.98
N LYS A 139 4.49 -13.05 10.37
CA LYS A 139 4.81 -14.32 9.70
C LYS A 139 4.11 -14.36 8.35
N LEU A 140 4.90 -14.51 7.29
CA LEU A 140 4.43 -14.57 5.91
C LEU A 140 4.70 -15.97 5.36
N GLU A 141 3.67 -16.58 4.76
CA GLU A 141 3.75 -17.88 4.09
C GLU A 141 4.12 -17.63 2.62
N LEU A 142 5.30 -18.06 2.18
CA LEU A 142 5.74 -17.94 0.79
C LEU A 142 5.25 -19.13 -0.03
N ASP A 143 4.98 -18.90 -1.32
CA ASP A 143 4.44 -19.93 -2.21
C ASP A 143 5.43 -21.07 -2.50
N ASP A 144 6.72 -20.88 -2.19
CA ASP A 144 7.74 -21.93 -2.24
C ASP A 144 7.83 -22.80 -0.96
N GLY A 145 6.91 -22.59 -0.02
CA GLY A 145 6.79 -23.37 1.22
C GLY A 145 7.59 -22.84 2.40
N ARG A 146 8.37 -21.75 2.23
CA ARG A 146 9.05 -21.10 3.36
C ARG A 146 8.08 -20.24 4.17
N THR A 147 8.36 -20.09 5.45
CA THR A 147 7.74 -19.05 6.29
C THR A 147 8.81 -18.05 6.73
N VAL A 148 8.61 -16.78 6.43
CA VAL A 148 9.55 -15.71 6.75
C VAL A 148 8.94 -14.67 7.68
N ASN A 149 9.77 -13.93 8.40
CA ASN A 149 9.33 -12.71 9.06
C ASN A 149 9.42 -11.55 8.05
N ALA A 150 8.27 -10.97 7.72
CA ALA A 150 8.17 -9.84 6.80
C ALA A 150 7.67 -8.60 7.53
N LEU A 151 8.22 -7.46 7.15
CA LEU A 151 7.71 -6.16 7.52
C LEU A 151 6.50 -5.83 6.65
N VAL A 152 5.42 -5.44 7.30
CA VAL A 152 4.14 -5.11 6.68
C VAL A 152 3.64 -3.77 7.21
N PHE A 153 3.23 -2.87 6.33
CA PHE A 153 2.61 -1.62 6.71
C PHE A 153 1.10 -1.83 6.83
N ILE A 154 0.58 -1.98 8.04
CA ILE A 154 -0.86 -2.17 8.29
C ILE A 154 -1.52 -0.84 8.66
N MET A 155 -2.84 -0.71 8.54
CA MET A 155 -3.53 0.54 8.90
C MET A 155 -3.46 0.79 10.42
N ASP A 156 -3.11 2.01 10.88
CA ASP A 156 -3.34 2.41 12.29
C ASP A 156 -4.81 2.79 12.49
N PRO A 157 -5.60 2.00 13.24
CA PRO A 157 -7.02 2.29 13.45
C PRO A 157 -7.28 3.56 14.29
N ARG A 158 -6.25 4.13 14.92
CA ARG A 158 -6.32 5.38 15.69
C ARG A 158 -5.99 6.62 14.85
N HIS A 159 -5.49 6.42 13.63
CA HIS A 159 -5.10 7.53 12.78
C HIS A 159 -6.33 8.33 12.31
N PRO A 160 -6.30 9.68 12.27
CA PRO A 160 -7.46 10.50 11.89
C PRO A 160 -8.02 10.23 10.48
N LEU A 161 -7.19 9.71 9.58
CA LEU A 161 -7.59 9.33 8.22
C LEU A 161 -8.11 7.88 8.11
N PHE A 162 -8.21 7.13 9.21
CA PHE A 162 -8.82 5.81 9.19
C PHE A 162 -10.34 5.91 9.05
N GLU A 163 -10.89 5.23 8.05
CA GLU A 163 -12.32 5.11 7.84
C GLU A 163 -12.74 3.63 7.78
N PRO A 164 -13.48 3.13 8.78
CA PRO A 164 -13.71 1.69 8.93
C PRO A 164 -14.66 1.09 7.88
N ASP A 165 -15.58 1.92 7.35
CA ASP A 165 -16.56 1.51 6.36
C ASP A 165 -15.92 1.37 4.98
N THR A 166 -15.83 0.12 4.55
CA THR A 166 -15.13 -0.33 3.35
C THR A 166 -16.09 -0.99 2.37
N ARG A 167 -17.40 -0.92 2.62
CA ARG A 167 -18.41 -1.49 1.74
C ARG A 167 -18.36 -0.79 0.39
N ALA A 168 -18.28 -1.56 -0.69
CA ALA A 168 -18.07 -1.02 -2.02
C ALA A 168 -19.11 0.02 -2.45
N GLN A 169 -20.37 -0.10 -1.99
CA GLN A 169 -21.42 0.91 -2.22
C GLN A 169 -21.11 2.30 -1.64
N ILE A 170 -20.32 2.36 -0.56
CA ILE A 170 -19.92 3.61 0.11
C ILE A 170 -18.66 4.18 -0.54
N ILE A 171 -17.67 3.33 -0.82
CA ILE A 171 -16.35 3.78 -1.25
C ILE A 171 -16.23 3.94 -2.77
N ALA A 172 -17.01 3.22 -3.59
CA ALA A 172 -16.93 3.31 -5.05
C ALA A 172 -17.24 4.73 -5.58
N PRO A 173 -18.28 5.45 -5.11
CA PRO A 173 -18.53 6.83 -5.53
C PRO A 173 -17.40 7.80 -5.19
N LEU A 174 -16.69 7.56 -4.08
CA LEU A 174 -15.54 8.37 -3.68
C LEU A 174 -14.35 8.11 -4.60
N ILE A 175 -14.02 6.83 -4.84
CA ILE A 175 -12.92 6.42 -5.72
C ILE A 175 -13.15 6.87 -7.17
N ALA A 176 -14.39 6.76 -7.67
CA ALA A 176 -14.72 7.16 -9.04
C ALA A 176 -14.54 8.66 -9.28
N LYS A 177 -14.76 9.50 -8.27
CA LYS A 177 -14.63 10.95 -8.39
C LYS A 177 -13.22 11.44 -8.07
N ALA A 178 -12.54 10.85 -7.08
CA ALA A 178 -11.28 11.37 -6.57
C ALA A 178 -10.15 11.43 -7.62
N SER A 179 -9.48 12.58 -7.67
CA SER A 179 -8.35 12.85 -8.53
C SER A 179 -7.37 13.81 -7.86
N GLY A 180 -6.08 13.69 -8.19
CA GLY A 180 -5.03 14.56 -7.70
C GLY A 180 -3.81 14.56 -8.63
N PRO A 181 -2.69 15.18 -8.20
CA PRO A 181 -1.48 15.31 -9.01
C PRO A 181 -0.87 13.99 -9.52
N LEU A 182 -1.14 12.88 -8.83
CA LEU A 182 -0.64 11.55 -9.20
C LEU A 182 -1.62 10.75 -10.08
N GLY A 183 -2.72 11.36 -10.53
CA GLY A 183 -3.78 10.75 -11.31
C GLY A 183 -5.04 10.47 -10.50
N THR A 184 -5.97 9.70 -11.06
CA THR A 184 -7.24 9.38 -10.39
C THR A 184 -7.07 8.25 -9.37
N ASN A 185 -7.97 8.21 -8.39
CA ASN A 185 -8.03 7.10 -7.44
C ASN A 185 -8.48 5.81 -8.13
N ALA A 186 -9.38 5.90 -9.12
CA ALA A 186 -9.80 4.77 -9.95
C ALA A 186 -8.64 4.12 -10.71
N GLN A 187 -7.71 4.91 -11.25
CA GLN A 187 -6.49 4.38 -11.90
C GLN A 187 -5.67 3.50 -10.95
N TYR A 188 -5.58 3.87 -9.67
CA TYR A 188 -4.90 3.04 -8.66
C TYR A 188 -5.63 1.72 -8.44
N LEU A 189 -6.96 1.77 -8.28
CA LEU A 189 -7.78 0.57 -8.11
C LEU A 189 -7.61 -0.40 -9.29
N PHE A 190 -7.64 0.11 -10.53
CA PHE A 190 -7.49 -0.72 -11.73
C PHE A 190 -6.07 -1.24 -11.91
N SER A 191 -5.05 -0.48 -11.52
CA SER A 191 -3.66 -0.98 -11.52
C SER A 191 -3.49 -2.13 -10.54
N LEU A 192 -4.13 -2.04 -9.36
CA LEU A 192 -4.13 -3.11 -8.37
C LEU A 192 -4.84 -4.37 -8.88
N ASP A 193 -6.03 -4.24 -9.46
CA ASP A 193 -6.77 -5.34 -10.10
C ASP A 193 -5.93 -6.03 -11.19
N GLN A 194 -5.32 -5.24 -12.07
CA GLN A 194 -4.46 -5.77 -13.13
C GLN A 194 -3.26 -6.54 -12.59
N GLU A 195 -2.55 -6.00 -11.58
CA GLU A 195 -1.36 -6.67 -11.04
C GLU A 195 -1.73 -7.97 -10.32
N LEU A 196 -2.86 -8.01 -9.60
CA LEU A 196 -3.35 -9.23 -8.96
C LEU A 196 -3.68 -10.31 -10.00
N ARG A 197 -4.42 -9.95 -11.05
CA ARG A 197 -4.74 -10.87 -12.15
C ARG A 197 -3.48 -11.43 -12.82
N LYS A 198 -2.49 -10.57 -13.08
CA LYS A 198 -1.19 -10.96 -13.64
C LYS A 198 -0.43 -11.95 -12.75
N LEU A 199 -0.52 -11.78 -11.44
CA LEU A 199 0.08 -12.68 -10.45
C LEU A 199 -0.79 -13.91 -10.13
N GLY A 200 -1.93 -14.09 -10.79
CA GLY A 200 -2.86 -15.20 -10.52
C GLY A 200 -3.56 -15.11 -9.15
N MET A 201 -3.60 -13.92 -8.55
CA MET A 201 -4.21 -13.66 -7.25
C MET A 201 -5.66 -13.19 -7.42
N HIS A 202 -6.55 -13.68 -6.55
CA HIS A 202 -7.97 -13.35 -6.57
C HIS A 202 -8.39 -12.64 -5.28
N ASP A 203 -9.31 -11.68 -5.39
CA ASP A 203 -9.88 -10.95 -4.26
C ASP A 203 -11.31 -10.50 -4.61
N ASP A 204 -12.30 -11.25 -4.11
CA ASP A 204 -13.72 -11.02 -4.37
C ASP A 204 -14.18 -9.60 -3.97
N CYS A 205 -13.66 -9.10 -2.84
CA CYS A 205 -14.01 -7.77 -2.34
C CYS A 205 -13.48 -6.67 -3.28
N LEU A 206 -12.28 -6.87 -3.82
CA LEU A 206 -11.71 -5.97 -4.81
C LEU A 206 -12.47 -6.04 -6.14
N ASP A 207 -12.84 -7.24 -6.59
CA ASP A 207 -13.57 -7.43 -7.85
C ASP A 207 -14.95 -6.73 -7.82
N ASP A 208 -15.71 -6.83 -6.71
CA ASP A 208 -16.98 -6.08 -6.53
C ASP A 208 -16.74 -4.56 -6.57
N LEU A 209 -15.68 -4.08 -5.92
CA LEU A 209 -15.32 -2.67 -5.92
C LEU A 209 -14.97 -2.15 -7.32
N VAL A 210 -14.16 -2.91 -8.07
CA VAL A 210 -13.78 -2.61 -9.46
C VAL A 210 -15.03 -2.52 -10.33
N GLY A 211 -15.93 -3.50 -10.24
CA GLY A 211 -17.17 -3.53 -11.01
C GLY A 211 -18.06 -2.31 -10.75
N LYS A 212 -18.21 -1.90 -9.48
CA LYS A 212 -18.99 -0.70 -9.13
C LYS A 212 -18.33 0.58 -9.62
N VAL A 213 -17.01 0.72 -9.51
CA VAL A 213 -16.29 1.92 -9.99
C VAL A 213 -16.38 2.03 -11.52
N ARG A 214 -16.20 0.94 -12.27
CA ARG A 214 -16.39 0.93 -13.74
C ARG A 214 -17.79 1.37 -14.14
N THR A 215 -18.81 0.81 -13.48
CA THR A 215 -20.22 1.18 -13.69
C THR A 215 -20.44 2.69 -13.49
N LEU A 216 -19.88 3.26 -12.42
CA LEU A 216 -20.01 4.69 -12.12
C LEU A 216 -19.27 5.59 -13.12
N LEU A 217 -18.20 5.10 -13.73
CA LEU A 217 -17.45 5.81 -14.77
C LEU A 217 -18.07 5.68 -16.17
N GLY A 218 -19.14 4.90 -16.32
CA GLY A 218 -19.76 4.63 -17.62
C GLY A 218 -18.95 3.68 -18.49
N GLU A 219 -17.95 3.00 -17.91
CA GLU A 219 -17.24 1.90 -18.57
C GLU A 219 -18.12 0.65 -18.44
N ASN A 220 -18.90 0.36 -19.49
CA ASN A 220 -19.62 -0.90 -19.55
C ASN A 220 -18.61 -2.04 -19.38
N SER A 221 -18.78 -2.85 -18.33
CA SER A 221 -18.13 -4.15 -18.21
C SER A 221 -18.50 -4.96 -19.43
N GLN A 222 -17.67 -4.95 -20.48
CA GLN A 222 -17.74 -6.02 -21.47
C GLN A 222 -17.31 -7.28 -20.73
N PRO A 223 -18.19 -8.29 -20.59
CA PRO A 223 -17.74 -9.62 -20.22
C PRO A 223 -16.77 -10.04 -21.32
N GLY A 224 -15.55 -10.44 -20.94
CA GLY A 224 -14.59 -11.01 -21.87
C GLY A 224 -15.27 -12.09 -22.71
N LEU A 225 -15.39 -11.83 -24.01
CA LEU A 225 -15.86 -12.75 -25.01
C LEU A 225 -14.65 -13.45 -25.63
N ALA A 226 -14.80 -14.77 -25.74
CA ALA A 226 -13.94 -15.79 -26.35
C ALA A 226 -12.83 -16.38 -25.47
#